data_AF-A0A1H6LDT1-F1
#
_entry.id   AF-A0A1H6LDT1-F1
#
_cell.length_a   1.000
_cell.length_b   1.000
_cell.length_c   1.000
_cell.angle_alpha   90.00
_cell.angle_beta   90.00
_cell.angle_gamma   90.00
#
_symmetry.space_group_name_H-M   'P 1'
#
loop_
_entity.id
_entity.type
_entity.pdbx_description
1 polymer ?
#
loop_
_entity_poly.entity_id
_entity_poly.type
_entity_poly.pdbx_seq_one_letter_code
_entity_poly.pdbx_strand_id
1 'polypeptide(L)'
;MTTIGKVIRDAWVFGLIKETQTCEGWNLAGIDALLQEVNAEWDKYGCMVSYLPPELRERHQRIHDVAIQNAKKAGWSGEHETDDEDE
;
A
#
# COMPACT_ATOMS: atom_id res chain seq x y z
N MET A 1 -5.10 -1.39 -9.01
CA MET A 1 -4.49 -1.60 -7.66
C MET A 1 -5.49 -2.37 -6.80
N THR A 2 -5.04 -3.28 -5.91
CA THR A 2 -5.93 -3.99 -4.95
C THR A 2 -5.67 -3.53 -3.52
N THR A 3 -6.65 -3.70 -2.62
CA THR A 3 -6.52 -3.37 -1.19
C THR A 3 -5.37 -4.11 -0.53
N ILE A 4 -5.28 -5.43 -0.73
CA ILE A 4 -4.18 -6.26 -0.19
C ILE A 4 -2.82 -5.79 -0.73
N GLY A 5 -2.74 -5.46 -2.02
CA GLY A 5 -1.51 -4.93 -2.60
C GLY A 5 -1.11 -3.57 -2.01
N LYS A 6 -2.08 -2.72 -1.63
CA LYS A 6 -1.80 -1.44 -0.96
C LYS A 6 -1.21 -1.69 0.43
N VAL A 7 -1.80 -2.59 1.22
CA VAL A 7 -1.29 -2.98 2.56
C VAL A 7 0.13 -3.50 2.50
N ILE A 8 0.44 -4.41 1.56
CA ILE A 8 1.79 -4.96 1.39
C ILE A 8 2.81 -3.85 1.07
N ARG A 9 2.44 -2.89 0.21
CA ARG A 9 3.30 -1.75 -0.13
C ARG A 9 3.49 -0.81 1.06
N ASP A 10 2.47 -0.56 1.85
CA ASP A 10 2.61 0.27 3.05
C ASP A 10 3.45 -0.43 4.12
N ALA A 11 3.34 -1.75 4.25
CA ALA A 11 4.24 -2.54 5.09
C ALA A 11 5.71 -2.43 4.64
N TRP A 12 5.97 -2.34 3.33
CA TRP A 12 7.32 -2.05 2.81
C TRP A 12 7.79 -0.62 3.16
N VAL A 13 6.89 0.37 3.08
CA VAL A 13 7.20 1.76 3.47
C VAL A 13 7.68 1.83 4.90
N PHE A 14 6.95 1.17 5.81
CA PHE A 14 7.26 1.14 7.23
C PHE A 14 8.35 0.15 7.62
N GLY A 15 8.79 -0.70 6.69
CA GLY A 15 9.80 -1.72 6.96
C GLY A 15 9.30 -2.87 7.84
N LEU A 16 7.97 -3.07 7.95
CA LEU A 16 7.36 -4.20 8.65
C LEU A 16 7.70 -5.53 7.96
N ILE A 17 7.80 -5.50 6.62
CA ILE A 17 8.28 -6.62 5.80
C ILE A 17 9.27 -6.11 4.75
N LYS A 18 10.06 -7.03 4.17
CA LYS A 18 11.03 -6.70 3.11
C LYS A 18 10.32 -6.28 1.83
N GLU A 19 10.91 -5.34 1.09
CA GLU A 19 10.37 -4.84 -0.21
C GLU A 19 10.27 -5.92 -1.31
N THR A 20 10.83 -7.11 -1.08
CA THR A 20 10.74 -8.28 -1.96
C THR A 20 9.68 -9.30 -1.53
N GLN A 21 9.03 -9.10 -0.38
CA GLN A 21 8.05 -10.03 0.18
C GLN A 21 6.70 -9.87 -0.53
N THR A 22 6.32 -10.85 -1.34
CA THR A 22 5.07 -10.84 -2.12
C THR A 22 3.85 -11.35 -1.36
N CYS A 23 4.06 -11.94 -0.18
CA CYS A 23 3.02 -12.62 0.62
C CYS A 23 2.27 -13.71 -0.16
N GLU A 24 2.92 -14.33 -1.16
CA GLU A 24 2.37 -15.47 -1.89
C GLU A 24 2.13 -16.64 -0.94
N GLY A 25 0.94 -17.24 -1.00
CA GLY A 25 0.53 -18.34 -0.12
C GLY A 25 0.10 -17.94 1.29
N TRP A 26 0.01 -16.64 1.61
CA TRP A 26 -0.53 -16.19 2.88
C TRP A 26 -2.04 -16.43 2.94
N ASN A 27 -2.52 -16.85 4.11
CA ASN A 27 -3.95 -16.93 4.37
C ASN A 27 -4.51 -15.54 4.72
N LEU A 28 -5.83 -15.41 4.71
CA LEU A 28 -6.50 -14.14 5.04
C LEU A 28 -6.15 -13.63 6.44
N ALA A 29 -5.94 -14.52 7.41
CA ALA A 29 -5.57 -14.12 8.77
C ALA A 29 -4.18 -13.48 8.84
N GLY A 30 -3.20 -13.96 8.05
CA GLY A 30 -1.88 -13.35 7.98
C GLY A 30 -1.92 -11.96 7.32
N ILE A 31 -2.77 -11.79 6.31
CA ILE A 31 -2.99 -10.49 5.68
C ILE A 31 -3.71 -9.52 6.63
N ASP A 32 -4.69 -10.00 7.39
CA ASP A 32 -5.40 -9.20 8.40
C ASP A 32 -4.45 -8.73 9.51
N ALA A 33 -3.59 -9.63 10.01
CA ALA A 33 -2.56 -9.26 10.98
C ALA A 33 -1.61 -8.16 10.44
N LEU A 34 -1.15 -8.30 9.20
CA LEU A 34 -0.32 -7.29 8.56
C LEU A 34 -1.05 -5.95 8.41
N LEU A 35 -2.33 -5.99 8.04
CA LEU A 35 -3.18 -4.80 7.95
C LEU A 35 -3.28 -4.09 9.31
N GLN A 36 -3.43 -4.83 10.42
CA GLN A 36 -3.46 -4.24 11.76
C GLN A 36 -2.12 -3.56 12.10
N GLU A 37 -0.99 -4.19 11.80
CA GLU A 37 0.34 -3.60 12.05
C GLU A 37 0.57 -2.33 11.21
N VAL A 38 0.19 -2.37 9.93
CA VAL A 38 0.27 -1.21 9.03
C VAL A 38 -0.63 -0.07 9.52
N ASN A 39 -1.85 -0.36 9.96
CA ASN A 39 -2.75 0.64 10.52
C ASN A 39 -2.20 1.27 11.80
N ALA A 40 -1.63 0.47 12.70
CA ALA A 40 -0.99 0.97 13.91
C ALA A 40 0.19 1.90 13.60
N GLU A 41 0.91 1.65 12.51
CA GLU A 41 1.99 2.53 12.07
C GLU A 41 1.45 3.82 11.45
N TRP A 42 0.39 3.74 10.65
CA TRP A 42 -0.29 4.90 10.08
C TRP A 42 -0.93 5.81 11.15
N ASP A 43 -1.45 5.24 12.23
CA ASP A 43 -2.05 5.99 13.35
C ASP A 43 -1.07 7.01 13.95
N LYS A 44 0.21 6.66 14.03
CA LYS A 44 1.29 7.55 14.49
C LYS A 44 1.43 8.82 13.63
N TYR A 45 1.01 8.75 12.38
CA TYR A 45 1.08 9.84 11.39
C TYR A 45 -0.31 10.34 11.00
N GLY A 46 -1.34 10.07 11.80
CA GLY A 46 -2.72 10.50 11.53
C GLY A 46 -3.27 10.02 10.19
N CYS A 47 -2.81 8.84 9.73
CA CYS A 47 -3.17 8.25 8.44
C CYS A 47 -2.93 9.18 7.24
N MET A 48 -1.97 10.11 7.34
CA MET A 48 -1.65 11.07 6.28
C MET A 48 -0.19 10.96 5.83
N VAL A 49 -0.02 10.77 4.52
CA VAL A 49 1.31 10.79 3.85
C VAL A 49 2.05 12.11 4.11
N SER A 50 1.32 13.21 4.22
CA SER A 50 1.89 14.54 4.51
C SER A 50 2.58 14.62 5.87
N TYR A 51 2.15 13.81 6.85
CA TYR A 51 2.74 13.75 8.19
C TYR A 51 3.89 12.75 8.32
N LEU A 52 4.18 11.98 7.26
CA LEU A 52 5.35 11.12 7.25
C LEU A 52 6.65 11.95 7.30
N PRO A 53 7.67 11.48 8.05
CA PRO A 53 9.03 11.96 7.92
C PRO A 53 9.52 11.91 6.46
N PRO A 54 10.47 12.78 6.06
CA PRO A 54 10.96 12.86 4.68
C PRO A 54 11.37 11.50 4.10
N GLU A 55 12.12 10.70 4.87
CA GLU A 55 12.60 9.38 4.42
C GLU A 55 11.45 8.41 4.12
N LEU A 56 10.45 8.34 5.00
CA LEU A 56 9.27 7.49 4.80
C LEU A 56 8.41 7.98 3.64
N ARG A 57 8.27 9.30 3.48
CA ARG A 57 7.54 9.90 2.37
C ARG A 57 8.21 9.61 1.03
N GLU A 58 9.53 9.73 0.93
CA GLU A 58 10.30 9.38 -0.27
C GLU A 58 10.19 7.89 -0.59
N ARG A 59 10.24 7.02 0.43
CA ARG A 59 10.04 5.58 0.26
C ARG A 59 8.63 5.26 -0.24
N HIS A 60 7.60 5.86 0.37
CA HIS A 60 6.21 5.74 -0.08
C HIS A 60 6.06 6.14 -1.54
N GLN A 61 6.55 7.33 -1.91
CA GLN A 61 6.46 7.82 -3.27
C GLN A 61 7.10 6.86 -4.28
N ARG A 62 8.31 6.36 -3.99
CA ARG A 62 9.04 5.43 -4.85
C ARG A 62 8.28 4.12 -5.06
N ILE A 63 7.81 3.52 -3.97
CA ILE A 63 7.15 2.21 -3.99
C ILE A 63 5.81 2.29 -4.73
N HIS A 64 5.00 3.31 -4.41
CA HIS A 64 3.68 3.47 -5.01
C HIS A 64 3.78 3.95 -6.46
N ASP A 65 4.76 4.78 -6.83
CA ASP A 65 4.97 5.14 -8.24
C ASP A 65 5.30 3.91 -9.09
N VAL A 66 6.24 3.06 -8.66
CA VAL A 66 6.57 1.80 -9.35
C VAL A 66 5.33 0.92 -9.50
N ALA A 67 4.50 0.81 -8.46
CA ALA A 67 3.26 0.04 -8.50
C ALA A 67 2.25 0.60 -9.52
N ILE A 68 2.08 1.92 -9.55
CA ILE A 68 1.22 2.62 -10.51
C ILE A 68 1.74 2.41 -11.95
N GLN A 69 3.04 2.54 -12.19
CA GLN A 69 3.63 2.31 -13.51
C GLN A 69 3.43 0.86 -13.98
N ASN A 70 3.63 -0.11 -13.08
CA ASN A 70 3.41 -1.52 -13.40
C ASN A 70 1.94 -1.83 -13.66
N ALA A 71 1.03 -1.24 -12.87
CA ALA A 71 -0.40 -1.38 -13.10
C ALA A 71 -0.81 -0.77 -14.45
N LYS A 72 -0.33 0.44 -14.79
CA LYS A 72 -0.57 1.07 -16.10
C LYS A 72 -0.09 0.20 -17.25
N LYS A 73 1.11 -0.38 -17.15
CA LYS A 73 1.63 -1.34 -18.14
C LYS A 73 0.78 -2.60 -18.27
N ALA A 74 0.16 -3.04 -17.18
CA ALA A 74 -0.79 -4.15 -17.16
C ALA A 74 -2.21 -3.77 -17.65
N GLY A 75 -2.39 -2.55 -18.18
CA GLY A 75 -3.68 -2.08 -18.74
C GLY A 75 -4.61 -1.42 -17.73
N TRP A 76 -4.13 -1.11 -16.52
CA TRP A 76 -4.94 -0.40 -15.52
C TRP A 76 -5.00 1.11 -15.84
N SER A 77 -6.21 1.65 -16.07
CA SER A 77 -6.40 3.06 -16.44
C SER A 77 -6.61 4.02 -15.26
N GLY A 78 -6.84 3.50 -14.04
CA GLY A 78 -7.07 4.32 -12.84
C GLY A 78 -8.47 4.93 -12.71
N GLU A 79 -9.27 4.90 -13.79
CA GLU A 79 -10.63 5.47 -13.83
C GLU A 79 -11.61 4.79 -12.87
N HIS A 80 -11.35 3.55 -12.47
CA HIS A 80 -12.25 2.74 -11.63
C HIS A 80 -11.96 2.85 -10.11
N GLU A 81 -11.06 3.73 -9.66
CA GLU A 81 -10.74 3.90 -8.23
C GLU A 81 -11.54 4.99 -7.51
N THR A 82 -12.22 5.87 -8.26
CA THR A 82 -13.07 6.96 -7.74
C THR A 82 -14.49 6.87 -8.28
N ASP A 83 -14.89 5.71 -8.80
CA ASP A 83 -16.28 5.43 -9.19
C ASP A 83 -17.06 5.15 -7.90
N ASP A 84 -17.28 6.22 -7.12
CA ASP A 84 -18.30 6.27 -6.10
C ASP A 84 -19.67 6.28 -6.81
N GLU A 85 -20.33 5.13 -6.80
CA GLU A 85 -21.79 4.92 -6.79
C GLU A 85 -22.64 5.65 -7.87
N ASP A 86 -22.79 5.03 -9.06
CA ASP A 86 -24.03 5.13 -9.84
C ASP A 86 -24.89 3.87 -9.60
N GLU A 87 -25.60 3.79 -8.46
CA GLU A 87 -26.94 3.15 -8.35
C GLU A 87 -27.76 3.68 -7.17
#